data_AF-A0A8S1BLB0-F1
#
_entry.id   AF-A0A8S1BLB0-F1
#
_cell.length_a   1.000
_cell.length_b   1.000
_cell.length_c   1.000
_cell.angle_alpha   90.00
_cell.angle_beta   90.00
_cell.angle_gamma   90.00
#
_symmetry.space_group_name_H-M   'P 1'
#
loop_
_entity.id
_entity.type
_entity.pdbx_description
1 polymer ?
#
loop_
_entity_poly.entity_id
_entity_poly.type
_entity_poly.pdbx_seq_one_letter_code
_entity_poly.pdbx_strand_id
1 'polypeptide(L)'
;MPLQRAQNYNLKQITNAPWFITTKEIHEILNMPMVREVINSHDSRYKSRLQKYPNQLAGQLTIPETTRRLKKRRDLFDEYSQ
;
A
#
# COMPACT_ATOMS: atom_id res chain seq x y z
N MET A 1 -4.87 -6.42 2.02
CA MET A 1 -3.76 -5.45 2.11
C MET A 1 -3.76 -4.83 3.50
N PRO A 2 -2.64 -4.84 4.27
CA PRO A 2 -2.60 -4.38 5.66
C PRO A 2 -3.16 -2.97 5.89
N LEU A 3 -2.87 -2.03 4.98
CA LEU A 3 -3.35 -0.65 5.06
C LEU A 3 -4.88 -0.53 4.99
N GLN A 4 -5.54 -1.32 4.11
CA GLN A 4 -7.00 -1.36 4.02
C GLN A 4 -7.62 -1.91 5.32
N ARG A 5 -6.98 -2.90 5.96
CA ARG A 5 -7.47 -3.44 7.24
C ARG A 5 -7.39 -2.39 8.34
N ALA A 6 -6.30 -1.63 8.40
CA ALA A 6 -6.14 -0.52 9.33
C ALA A 6 -7.18 0.58 9.08
N GLN A 7 -7.44 0.95 7.82
CA GLN A 7 -8.51 1.90 7.46
C GLN A 7 -9.87 1.42 8.00
N ASN A 8 -10.25 0.17 7.73
CA ASN A 8 -11.52 -0.39 8.15
C ASN A 8 -11.67 -0.41 9.68
N TYR A 9 -10.59 -0.75 10.39
CA TYR A 9 -10.56 -0.73 11.85
C TYR A 9 -10.78 0.69 12.39
N ASN A 10 -9.99 1.66 11.92
CA ASN A 10 -10.10 3.05 12.36
C ASN A 10 -11.49 3.63 12.05
N LEU A 11 -12.06 3.37 10.87
CA LEU A 11 -13.39 3.85 10.52
C LEU A 11 -14.48 3.32 11.44
N LYS A 12 -14.41 2.03 11.82
CA LYS A 12 -15.35 1.44 12.79
C LYS A 12 -15.19 2.05 14.18
N GLN A 13 -13.96 2.31 14.61
CA GLN A 13 -13.69 2.93 15.91
C GLN A 13 -14.17 4.38 15.96
N ILE A 14 -13.89 5.18 14.93
CA ILE A 14 -14.27 6.60 14.89
C ILE A 14 -15.79 6.77 14.86
N THR A 15 -16.50 5.93 14.12
CA THR A 15 -17.97 6.01 14.00
C THR A 15 -18.71 5.25 15.10
N ASN A 16 -18.00 4.57 16.01
CA ASN A 16 -18.61 3.63 16.96
C ASN A 16 -19.59 2.65 16.29
N ALA A 17 -19.23 2.17 15.08
CA ALA A 17 -20.14 1.37 14.28
C ALA A 17 -20.47 0.03 14.97
N PRO A 18 -21.76 -0.34 15.08
CA PRO A 18 -22.17 -1.66 15.54
C PRO A 18 -21.59 -2.80 14.71
N TRP A 19 -21.49 -3.98 15.32
CA TRP A 19 -20.90 -5.17 14.70
C TRP A 19 -21.60 -5.63 13.42
N PHE A 20 -22.91 -5.35 13.29
CA PHE A 20 -23.72 -5.72 12.13
C PHE A 20 -23.53 -4.79 10.93
N ILE A 21 -22.92 -3.60 11.11
CA ILE A 21 -22.65 -2.70 10.00
C ILE A 21 -21.44 -3.23 9.21
N THR A 22 -21.67 -3.39 7.91
CA THR A 22 -20.64 -3.81 6.97
C THR A 22 -19.68 -2.66 6.67
N THR A 23 -18.43 -2.99 6.36
CA THR A 23 -17.46 -1.96 5.96
C THR A 23 -17.93 -1.17 4.74
N LYS A 24 -18.67 -1.82 3.82
CA LYS A 24 -19.20 -1.18 2.61
C LYS A 24 -20.19 -0.06 2.98
N GLU A 25 -21.13 -0.33 3.88
CA GLU A 25 -22.09 0.68 4.34
C GLU A 25 -21.39 1.85 5.03
N ILE A 26 -20.35 1.61 5.84
CA ILE A 26 -19.57 2.68 6.48
C ILE A 26 -18.92 3.58 5.42
N HIS A 27 -18.34 2.98 4.38
CA HIS A 27 -17.74 3.74 3.28
C HIS A 27 -18.78 4.54 2.48
N GLU A 28 -19.97 3.99 2.25
CA GLU A 28 -21.08 4.68 1.57
C GLU A 28 -21.63 5.84 2.40
N ILE A 29 -21.89 5.61 3.70
CA ILE A 29 -22.41 6.63 4.62
C ILE A 29 -21.42 7.80 4.79
N LEU A 30 -20.12 7.49 4.91
CA LEU A 30 -19.08 8.50 5.06
C LEU A 30 -18.59 9.07 3.73
N ASN A 31 -19.11 8.57 2.60
CA ASN A 31 -18.66 8.89 1.25
C ASN A 31 -17.12 8.81 1.10
N MET A 32 -16.51 7.80 1.73
CA MET A 32 -15.05 7.64 1.78
C MET A 32 -14.61 6.50 0.86
N PRO A 33 -13.69 6.74 -0.10
CA PRO A 33 -13.18 5.67 -0.96
C PRO A 33 -12.33 4.67 -0.16
N MET A 34 -12.29 3.43 -0.66
CA MET A 34 -11.38 2.43 -0.11
C MET A 34 -9.92 2.78 -0.47
N VAL A 35 -8.98 2.48 0.43
CA VAL A 35 -7.53 2.64 0.17
C VAL A 35 -7.11 2.02 -1.16
N ARG A 36 -7.67 0.86 -1.54
CA ARG A 36 -7.38 0.21 -2.83
C ARG A 36 -7.75 1.09 -4.04
N GLU A 37 -8.88 1.79 -3.98
CA GLU A 37 -9.38 2.63 -5.07
C GLU A 37 -8.52 3.88 -5.20
N VAL A 38 -8.13 4.45 -4.06
CA VAL A 38 -7.19 5.57 -4.01
C VAL A 38 -5.83 5.18 -4.60
N ILE A 39 -5.31 4.00 -4.24
CA ILE A 39 -4.04 3.50 -4.81
C ILE A 39 -4.15 3.33 -6.32
N ASN A 40 -5.21 2.71 -6.82
CA ASN A 40 -5.41 2.52 -8.27
C ASN A 40 -5.53 3.86 -9.02
N SER A 41 -6.24 4.83 -8.43
CA SER A 41 -6.35 6.19 -8.97
C SER A 41 -4.99 6.91 -9.01
N HIS A 42 -4.20 6.78 -7.95
CA HIS A 42 -2.85 7.36 -7.90
C HIS A 42 -1.89 6.67 -8.88
N ASP A 43 -1.94 5.35 -8.96
CA ASP A 43 -1.10 4.56 -9.88
C ASP A 43 -1.40 4.91 -11.34
N SER A 44 -2.67 4.93 -11.73
CA SER A 44 -3.07 5.33 -13.09
C SER A 44 -2.64 6.76 -13.42
N ARG A 45 -2.90 7.72 -12.52
CA ARG A 45 -2.46 9.11 -12.70
C ARG A 45 -0.94 9.23 -12.78
N TYR A 46 -0.22 8.47 -11.97
CA TYR A 46 1.24 8.44 -11.99
C TYR A 46 1.76 7.90 -13.33
N LYS A 47 1.21 6.77 -13.81
CA LYS A 47 1.55 6.20 -15.12
C LYS A 47 1.27 7.17 -16.27
N SER A 48 0.12 7.84 -16.28
CA SER A 48 -0.20 8.87 -17.29
C SER A 48 0.78 10.05 -17.25
N ARG A 49 1.20 10.49 -16.05
CA ARG A 49 2.22 11.54 -15.91
C ARG A 49 3.58 11.09 -16.45
N LEU A 50 3.95 9.83 -16.22
CA LEU A 50 5.20 9.25 -16.69
C LEU A 50 5.23 9.10 -18.22
N GLN A 51 4.09 8.77 -18.84
CA GLN A 51 3.95 8.76 -20.29
C GLN A 51 4.09 10.17 -20.89
N LYS A 52 3.53 11.20 -20.22
CA LYS A 52 3.61 12.59 -20.68
C LYS A 52 5.02 13.18 -20.55
N TYR A 53 5.73 12.84 -19.47
CA TYR A 53 7.09 13.30 -19.21
C TYR A 53 7.99 12.11 -18.90
N PRO A 54 8.67 11.53 -19.89
CA PRO A 54 9.46 10.32 -19.70
C PRO A 54 10.64 10.62 -18.75
N ASN A 55 10.56 10.08 -17.54
CA ASN A 55 11.65 10.10 -16.58
C ASN A 55 12.44 8.78 -16.68
N GLN A 56 13.67 8.87 -17.18
CA GLN A 56 14.55 7.70 -17.39
C GLN A 56 14.81 6.91 -16.09
N LEU A 57 14.89 7.59 -14.93
CA LEU A 57 15.08 6.93 -13.63
C LEU A 57 13.82 6.18 -13.18
N ALA A 58 12.65 6.75 -13.45
CA ALA A 58 11.38 6.12 -13.07
C ALA A 58 11.04 4.91 -13.95
N GLY A 59 11.51 4.88 -15.21
CA GLY A 59 11.40 3.70 -16.07
C GLY A 59 12.12 2.48 -15.50
N GLN A 60 13.24 2.67 -14.80
CA GLN A 60 13.99 1.57 -14.16
C GLN A 60 13.19 0.90 -13.02
N LEU A 61 12.32 1.65 -12.34
CA LEU A 61 11.45 1.13 -11.28
C LEU A 61 10.25 0.32 -11.82
N THR A 62 9.98 0.38 -13.12
CA THR A 62 8.90 -0.39 -13.76
C THR A 62 9.32 -1.82 -14.05
N ILE A 63 10.63 -2.12 -13.96
CA ILE A 63 11.16 -3.46 -14.13
C ILE A 63 10.63 -4.32 -12.96
N PRO A 64 9.90 -5.43 -13.22
CA PRO A 64 9.40 -6.27 -12.16
C PRO A 64 10.60 -6.82 -11.39
N GLU A 65 10.79 -6.36 -10.15
CA GLU A 65 11.78 -6.95 -9.25
C GLU A 65 11.43 -8.43 -9.11
N THR A 66 12.41 -9.30 -9.37
CA THR A 66 12.25 -10.72 -9.06
C THR A 66 11.95 -10.80 -7.57
N THR A 67 10.76 -11.26 -7.20
CA THR A 67 10.35 -11.40 -5.80
C THR A 67 11.18 -12.50 -5.16
N ARG A 68 12.40 -12.17 -4.76
CA ARG A 68 13.32 -13.07 -4.09
C ARG A 68 13.28 -12.77 -2.61
N ARG A 69 13.06 -13.79 -1.80
CA ARG A 69 13.20 -13.71 -0.35
C ARG A 69 14.59 -13.16 -0.01
N LEU A 70 14.64 -12.03 0.69
CA LEU A 70 15.88 -11.48 1.23
C LEU A 70 16.58 -12.56 2.06
N LYS A 71 17.84 -12.86 1.73
CA LYS A 71 18.64 -13.79 2.52
C LYS A 71 18.87 -13.15 3.90
N LYS A 72 18.62 -13.91 4.97
CA LYS A 72 18.97 -13.52 6.33
C LYS A 72 20.49 -13.32 6.39
N ARG A 73 20.96 -12.08 6.63
CA ARG A 73 22.38 -11.82 6.86
C ARG A 73 22.77 -12.53 8.16
N ARG A 74 23.64 -13.54 8.07
CA ARG A 74 24.28 -14.18 9.24
C ARG A 74 25.63 -13.54 9.57
N ASP A 75 26.13 -12.71 8.66
CA ASP A 75 27.57 -12.42 8.55
C ASP A 75 27.99 -11.13 9.29
N LEU A 76 27.08 -10.47 10.03
CA LEU A 76 27.36 -9.20 10.73
C LEU A 76 27.82 -9.38 12.18
N PHE A 77 27.74 -10.59 12.74
CA PHE A 77 28.10 -10.86 14.14
C PHE A 77 29.40 -11.65 14.30
N ASP A 78 29.95 -12.22 13.23
CA ASP A 78 31.15 -13.06 13.31
C ASP A 78 32.47 -12.26 13.20
N GLU A 79 32.44 -11.01 12.70
CA GLU A 79 33.65 -10.16 12.56
C GLU A 79 34.04 -9.38 13.84
N TYR A 80 33.22 -9.44 14.90
CA TYR A 80 33.50 -8.74 16.18
C TYR A 80 33.81 -9.70 17.36
N SER A 81 34.13 -10.97 17.07
CA SER A 81 34.46 -11.99 18.10
C SER A 81 35.86 -12.60 17.97
N GLN A 82 36.79 -11.92 17.31
CA GLN A 82 38.24 -12.14 17.44
C GLN A 82 38.93 -10.83 17.79
#